data_AF-A0AAD6T9N1-F1
#
_entry.id   AF-A0AAD6T9N1-F1
#
_cell.length_a   1.000
_cell.length_b   1.000
_cell.length_c   1.000
_cell.angle_alpha   90.00
_cell.angle_beta   90.00
_cell.angle_gamma   90.00
#
_symmetry.space_group_name_H-M   'P 1'
#
loop_
_entity.id
_entity.type
_entity.pdbx_description
1 polymer ?
#
loop_
_entity_poly.entity_id
_entity_poly.type
_entity_poly.pdbx_seq_one_letter_code
_entity_poly.pdbx_strand_id
1 'polypeptide(L)'
;MCGMKTPLDVLADAAAQCTSPPACYDSHDSDHSSPSLSPAVLECRSEPSTPTNSGCHQLRPRKKAHRSHRNLRLHLKPKPELKVRRKELLERATAIKSLENSPVNEQQLFVLRTVFDEITMYPSEPWLVLMAIVLHRSLRQIKNWFSNERQKNRWGEVVSTHTDFGERLRLRPSATELCDQWSDAFFEEVLMIVNFRTARRIQWERAQSTSSFVTITHEIL
;
A
#
# COMPACT_ATOMS: atom_id res chain seq x y z
N MET A 1 -19.26 -5.33 19.22
CA MET A 1 -18.75 -4.04 19.71
C MET A 1 -17.23 -4.14 19.70
N CYS A 2 -16.57 -3.63 18.65
CA CYS A 2 -15.12 -3.53 18.66
C CYS A 2 -14.72 -2.57 19.78
N GLY A 3 -13.83 -2.99 20.67
CA GLY A 3 -13.27 -2.11 21.68
C GLY A 3 -12.55 -0.98 20.96
N MET A 4 -13.15 0.20 20.95
CA MET A 4 -12.55 1.37 20.30
C MET A 4 -11.35 1.81 21.13
N LYS A 5 -10.17 1.20 20.87
CA LYS A 5 -8.93 1.94 21.09
C LYS A 5 -9.02 3.17 20.21
N THR A 6 -8.90 4.33 20.83
CA THR A 6 -9.00 5.56 20.08
C THR A 6 -7.83 5.60 19.09
N PRO A 7 -8.01 6.15 17.87
CA PRO A 7 -6.88 6.39 16.95
C PRO A 7 -5.84 7.40 17.49
N LEU A 8 -5.93 7.78 18.76
CA LEU A 8 -4.95 8.56 19.52
C LEU A 8 -3.92 7.64 20.21
N ASP A 9 -4.28 6.41 20.58
CA ASP A 9 -3.42 5.54 21.38
C ASP A 9 -2.39 4.75 20.54
N VAL A 10 -2.69 4.49 19.25
CA VAL A 10 -1.84 3.65 18.40
C VAL A 10 -0.60 4.39 17.85
N LEU A 11 -0.61 5.72 17.83
CA LEU A 11 0.51 6.54 17.30
C LEU A 11 1.34 7.24 18.37
N ALA A 12 0.93 7.20 19.64
CA ALA A 12 1.72 7.77 20.75
C ALA A 12 2.96 6.92 21.09
N ASP A 13 2.91 5.60 20.86
CA ASP A 13 4.04 4.69 21.16
C ASP A 13 5.15 4.69 20.09
N ALA A 14 4.89 5.19 18.88
CA ALA A 14 5.89 5.25 17.81
C ALA A 14 6.86 6.45 17.92
N ALA A 15 6.54 7.45 18.75
CA ALA A 15 7.36 8.66 18.90
C ALA A 15 8.43 8.56 20.01
N ALA A 16 8.46 7.48 20.79
CA ALA A 16 9.37 7.33 21.93
C ALA A 16 10.67 6.55 21.62
N GLN A 17 10.89 6.08 20.39
CA GLN A 17 12.09 5.30 20.03
C GLN A 17 12.70 5.82 18.73
N CYS A 18 13.41 6.95 18.77
CA CYS A 18 14.42 7.34 17.78
C CYS A 18 15.26 8.52 18.32
N THR A 19 16.01 8.29 19.40
CA THR A 19 17.11 9.17 19.83
C THR A 19 18.39 8.34 19.89
N SER A 20 19.02 8.14 18.73
CA SER A 20 20.42 7.74 18.63
C SER A 20 20.93 8.16 17.24
N PRO A 21 21.90 9.09 17.15
CA PRO A 21 22.53 9.42 15.87
C PRO A 21 23.46 8.27 15.44
N PRO A 22 23.45 7.87 14.15
CA PRO A 22 24.45 6.92 13.65
C PRO A 22 25.79 7.63 13.50
N ALA A 23 26.84 6.95 13.99
CA ALA A 23 28.23 7.34 13.90
C ALA A 23 28.68 7.51 12.44
N CYS A 24 29.54 8.50 12.24
CA CYS A 24 30.27 8.77 11.01
C CYS A 24 31.05 7.51 10.58
N TYR A 25 30.75 6.97 9.40
CA TYR A 25 31.59 5.97 8.76
C TYR A 25 32.44 6.64 7.68
N ASP A 26 33.71 6.29 7.76
CA ASP A 26 34.87 6.84 7.06
C ASP A 26 34.87 6.55 5.56
N SER A 27 35.46 7.49 4.82
CA SER A 27 35.67 7.43 3.39
C SER A 27 36.64 6.32 3.01
N HIS A 28 36.29 5.52 2.00
CA HIS A 28 37.26 4.79 1.21
C HIS A 28 36.99 4.97 -0.28
N ASP A 29 37.88 5.74 -0.91
CA ASP A 29 38.15 5.76 -2.34
C ASP A 29 38.48 4.35 -2.84
N SER A 30 37.88 3.96 -3.96
CA SER A 30 38.39 2.86 -4.79
C SER A 30 37.92 3.07 -6.22
N ASP A 31 38.79 3.73 -6.98
CA ASP A 31 38.84 3.70 -8.44
C ASP A 31 38.91 2.26 -8.94
N HIS A 32 37.96 1.83 -9.76
CA HIS A 32 38.21 0.74 -10.71
C HIS A 32 37.50 0.97 -12.05
N SER A 33 38.34 0.87 -13.07
CA SER A 33 38.14 1.19 -14.47
C SER A 33 37.16 0.25 -15.18
N SER A 34 36.45 0.81 -16.16
CA SER A 34 35.76 0.08 -17.23
C SER A 34 36.72 -0.79 -18.04
N PRO A 35 36.20 -1.86 -18.68
CA PRO A 35 36.31 -1.86 -20.13
C PRO A 35 35.05 -2.32 -20.88
N SER A 36 34.85 -1.59 -21.98
CA SER A 36 34.12 -1.95 -23.20
C SER A 36 34.62 -3.28 -23.78
N LEU A 37 33.72 -4.07 -24.38
CA LEU A 37 33.82 -4.63 -25.75
C LEU A 37 32.64 -5.60 -26.03
N SER A 38 31.86 -5.29 -27.08
CA SER A 38 31.02 -6.23 -27.85
C SER A 38 31.85 -6.77 -29.03
N PRO A 39 31.30 -7.55 -30.00
CA PRO A 39 30.31 -8.63 -30.00
C PRO A 39 30.89 -9.93 -30.64
N ALA A 40 30.24 -11.09 -30.49
CA ALA A 40 30.47 -12.22 -31.40
C ALA A 40 29.22 -13.10 -31.59
N VAL A 41 28.84 -13.17 -32.86
CA VAL A 41 27.88 -14.08 -33.47
C VAL A 41 28.46 -15.49 -33.46
N LEU A 42 27.68 -16.50 -33.06
CA LEU A 42 27.86 -17.86 -33.59
C LEU A 42 26.60 -18.70 -33.48
N GLU A 43 26.13 -19.03 -34.66
CA GLU A 43 25.03 -19.90 -35.05
C GLU A 43 25.56 -21.32 -35.22
N CYS A 44 24.90 -22.34 -34.64
CA CYS A 44 24.84 -23.74 -35.10
C CYS A 44 23.88 -24.52 -34.18
N ARG A 45 22.67 -24.91 -34.59
CA ARG A 45 22.24 -26.02 -35.48
C ARG A 45 22.14 -27.39 -34.77
N SER A 46 20.94 -27.99 -34.93
CA SER A 46 20.60 -29.43 -34.97
C SER A 46 19.98 -30.10 -33.73
N GLU A 47 18.69 -30.45 -33.87
CA GLU A 47 17.98 -31.59 -33.25
C GLU A 47 18.54 -32.95 -33.79
N PRO A 48 17.91 -34.13 -33.58
CA PRO A 48 17.07 -34.67 -32.49
C PRO A 48 17.59 -36.04 -31.98
N SER A 49 17.07 -36.55 -30.85
CA SER A 49 16.86 -38.01 -30.63
C SER A 49 16.14 -38.33 -29.30
N THR A 50 14.93 -38.88 -29.44
CA THR A 50 14.34 -39.90 -28.54
C THR A 50 14.98 -41.26 -28.87
N PRO A 51 15.05 -42.30 -27.99
CA PRO A 51 13.86 -42.90 -27.34
C PRO A 51 14.04 -43.57 -25.95
N THR A 52 12.89 -43.92 -25.35
CA THR A 52 12.59 -45.07 -24.46
C THR A 52 13.48 -45.42 -23.26
N ASN A 53 12.92 -45.37 -22.05
CA ASN A 53 12.98 -46.53 -21.17
C ASN A 53 11.86 -46.58 -20.12
N SER A 54 11.33 -47.78 -19.95
CA SER A 54 10.38 -48.24 -18.94
C SER A 54 11.03 -48.38 -17.56
N GLY A 55 10.32 -47.97 -16.50
CA GLY A 55 10.73 -48.24 -15.11
C GLY A 55 9.53 -48.23 -14.18
N CYS A 56 9.08 -49.42 -13.80
CA CYS A 56 7.97 -49.71 -12.91
C CYS A 56 8.40 -49.66 -11.42
N HIS A 57 7.41 -49.44 -10.54
CA HIS A 57 7.42 -49.60 -9.09
C HIS A 57 8.07 -48.46 -8.25
N GLN A 58 7.26 -47.77 -7.43
CA GLN A 58 7.08 -48.16 -6.03
C GLN A 58 6.05 -47.28 -5.29
N LEU A 59 5.33 -47.98 -4.42
CA LEU A 59 4.25 -47.53 -3.56
C LEU A 59 4.64 -46.34 -2.68
N ARG A 60 3.79 -45.30 -2.64
CA ARG A 60 3.74 -44.42 -1.47
C ARG A 60 2.32 -44.35 -0.90
N PRO A 61 2.16 -44.63 0.40
CA PRO A 61 0.85 -44.74 1.04
C PRO A 61 0.13 -43.39 1.06
N ARG A 62 -1.17 -43.45 0.75
CA ARG A 62 -2.15 -42.37 0.85
C ARG A 62 -2.05 -41.69 2.23
N LYS A 63 -1.44 -40.51 2.28
CA LYS A 63 -1.64 -39.58 3.39
C LYS A 63 -3.11 -39.17 3.36
N LYS A 64 -3.85 -39.62 4.38
CA LYS A 64 -5.20 -39.15 4.69
C LYS A 64 -5.11 -37.64 4.84
N ALA A 65 -5.55 -36.91 3.82
CA ALA A 65 -5.77 -35.48 3.93
C ALA A 65 -6.83 -35.31 5.02
N HIS A 66 -6.40 -34.84 6.19
CA HIS A 66 -7.31 -34.24 7.15
C HIS A 66 -8.10 -33.20 6.37
N ARG A 67 -9.40 -33.47 6.18
CA ARG A 67 -10.39 -32.47 5.78
C ARG A 67 -10.41 -31.44 6.91
N SER A 68 -9.45 -30.52 6.86
CA SER A 68 -9.53 -29.26 7.58
C SER A 68 -10.88 -28.66 7.24
N HIS A 69 -11.61 -28.32 8.30
CA HIS A 69 -12.94 -27.74 8.34
C HIS A 69 -13.01 -26.56 7.37
N ARG A 70 -13.28 -26.86 6.10
CA ARG A 70 -13.26 -25.90 5.00
C ARG A 70 -14.52 -25.07 5.18
N ASN A 71 -14.34 -23.93 5.86
CA ASN A 71 -15.12 -22.71 5.77
C ASN A 71 -16.55 -22.94 5.29
N LEU A 72 -17.52 -22.87 6.20
CA LEU A 72 -18.86 -22.41 5.84
C LEU A 72 -18.73 -20.98 5.29
N ARG A 73 -18.29 -20.89 4.04
CA ARG A 73 -18.41 -19.72 3.19
C ARG A 73 -19.90 -19.62 2.90
N LEU A 74 -20.62 -18.97 3.79
CA LEU A 74 -21.87 -18.35 3.42
C LEU A 74 -21.51 -17.41 2.27
N HIS A 75 -21.89 -17.81 1.05
CA HIS A 75 -21.88 -16.95 -0.12
C HIS A 75 -22.90 -15.84 0.14
N LEU A 76 -22.51 -14.86 0.96
CA LEU A 76 -23.28 -13.65 1.19
C LEU A 76 -23.26 -12.91 -0.12
N LYS A 77 -24.37 -13.02 -0.86
CA LYS A 77 -24.53 -12.29 -2.12
C LYS A 77 -24.37 -10.80 -1.80
N PRO A 78 -23.46 -10.08 -2.47
CA PRO A 78 -23.31 -8.65 -2.26
C PRO A 78 -24.66 -7.97 -2.48
N LYS A 79 -25.11 -7.18 -1.49
CA LYS A 79 -26.38 -6.47 -1.55
C LYS A 79 -26.40 -5.61 -2.83
N PRO A 80 -27.48 -5.63 -3.62
CA PRO A 80 -27.55 -4.89 -4.90
C PRO A 80 -27.28 -3.40 -4.70
N GLU A 81 -27.72 -2.83 -3.58
CA GLU A 81 -27.48 -1.45 -3.17
C GLU A 81 -25.99 -1.05 -3.18
N LEU A 82 -25.10 -1.94 -2.73
CA LEU A 82 -23.67 -1.65 -2.67
C LEU A 82 -23.02 -1.62 -4.04
N LYS A 83 -23.50 -2.47 -4.97
CA LYS A 83 -23.03 -2.44 -6.36
C LYS A 83 -23.40 -1.13 -7.03
N VAL A 84 -24.62 -0.65 -6.77
CA VAL A 84 -25.09 0.66 -7.26
C VAL A 84 -24.21 1.77 -6.69
N ARG A 85 -24.03 1.83 -5.37
CA ARG A 85 -23.16 2.82 -4.72
C ARG A 85 -21.73 2.78 -5.26
N ARG A 86 -21.13 1.61 -5.43
CA ARG A 86 -19.77 1.47 -5.99
C ARG A 86 -19.68 1.96 -7.43
N LYS A 87 -20.72 1.72 -8.25
CA LYS A 87 -20.78 2.20 -9.62
C LYS A 87 -20.85 3.74 -9.65
N GLU A 88 -21.69 4.35 -8.83
CA GLU A 88 -21.80 5.81 -8.71
C GLU A 88 -20.49 6.44 -8.24
N LEU A 89 -19.83 5.84 -7.23
CA LEU A 89 -18.53 6.30 -6.76
C LEU A 89 -17.46 6.18 -7.86
N LEU A 90 -17.44 5.07 -8.60
CA LEU A 90 -16.52 4.89 -9.71
C LEU A 90 -16.72 5.96 -10.78
N GLU A 91 -17.97 6.22 -11.17
CA GLU A 91 -18.33 7.27 -12.13
C GLU A 91 -17.84 8.65 -11.66
N ARG A 92 -18.10 8.99 -10.40
CA ARG A 92 -17.59 10.22 -9.77
C ARG A 92 -16.07 10.31 -9.80
N ALA A 93 -15.36 9.23 -9.50
CA ALA A 93 -13.89 9.21 -9.52
C ALA A 93 -13.34 9.35 -10.94
N THR A 94 -13.99 8.75 -11.95
CA THR A 94 -13.59 8.89 -13.35
C THR A 94 -13.87 10.28 -13.92
N ALA A 95 -14.83 11.01 -13.36
CA ALA A 95 -15.13 12.38 -13.76
C ALA A 95 -14.09 13.41 -13.26
N ILE A 96 -13.18 13.04 -12.37
CA ILE A 96 -12.13 13.92 -11.85
C ILE A 96 -11.11 14.21 -12.95
N LYS A 97 -11.18 15.42 -13.50
CA LYS A 97 -10.21 15.95 -14.45
C LYS A 97 -9.00 16.51 -13.70
N SER A 98 -8.07 15.65 -13.30
CA SER A 98 -6.74 16.09 -12.83
C SER A 98 -5.75 16.10 -14.00
N LEU A 99 -4.79 17.04 -13.96
CA LEU A 99 -3.68 17.03 -14.91
C LEU A 99 -2.89 15.73 -14.73
N GLU A 100 -2.78 14.90 -15.79
CA GLU A 100 -2.22 13.53 -15.70
C GLU A 100 -0.80 13.53 -15.10
N ASN A 101 -0.03 14.58 -15.36
CA ASN A 101 1.36 14.71 -14.94
C ASN A 101 1.58 15.64 -13.73
N SER A 102 0.51 16.08 -13.06
CA SER A 102 0.66 16.92 -11.87
C SER A 102 1.22 16.06 -10.73
N PRO A 103 2.33 16.50 -10.09
CA PRO A 103 2.87 15.78 -8.94
C PRO A 103 1.84 15.75 -7.80
N VAL A 104 1.92 14.69 -7.00
CA VAL A 104 1.12 14.54 -5.79
C VAL A 104 1.58 15.60 -4.78
N ASN A 105 0.63 16.34 -4.19
CA ASN A 105 0.93 17.32 -3.14
C ASN A 105 1.42 16.59 -1.89
N GLU A 106 2.24 17.23 -1.06
CA GLU A 106 2.75 16.72 0.21
C GLU A 106 1.64 16.13 1.10
N GLN A 107 0.51 16.82 1.25
CA GLN A 107 -0.65 16.32 1.98
C GLN A 107 -1.15 14.98 1.41
N GLN A 108 -1.34 14.95 0.09
CA GLN A 108 -1.86 13.76 -0.59
C GLN A 108 -0.87 12.60 -0.51
N LEU A 109 0.43 12.91 -0.60
CA LEU A 109 1.50 11.92 -0.49
C LEU A 109 1.53 11.31 0.91
N PHE A 110 1.37 12.13 1.95
CA PHE A 110 1.32 11.65 3.33
C PHE A 110 0.12 10.71 3.52
N VAL A 111 -1.08 11.08 3.08
CA VAL A 111 -2.26 10.22 3.16
C VAL A 111 -2.04 8.89 2.42
N LEU A 112 -1.48 8.92 1.22
CA LEU A 112 -1.18 7.71 0.44
C LEU A 112 -0.18 6.80 1.14
N ARG A 113 0.87 7.37 1.76
CA ARG A 113 1.84 6.63 2.56
C ARG A 113 1.20 6.01 3.80
N THR A 114 0.41 6.76 4.56
CA THR A 114 -0.34 6.23 5.71
C THR A 114 -1.19 5.02 5.31
N VAL A 115 -1.94 5.12 4.20
CA VAL A 115 -2.72 3.98 3.70
C VAL A 115 -1.81 2.80 3.32
N PHE A 116 -0.70 3.04 2.63
CA PHE A 116 0.22 1.99 2.18
C PHE A 116 0.92 1.25 3.34
N ASP A 117 1.41 2.02 4.31
CA ASP A 117 2.23 1.53 5.42
C ASP A 117 1.38 0.92 6.53
N GLU A 118 0.24 1.55 6.85
CA GLU A 118 -0.57 1.17 8.02
C GLU A 118 -1.82 0.36 7.66
N ILE A 119 -2.32 0.45 6.43
CA ILE A 119 -3.60 -0.16 6.05
C ILE A 119 -3.43 -1.28 5.02
N THR A 120 -2.97 -0.97 3.82
CA THR A 120 -2.87 -1.94 2.73
C THR A 120 -1.93 -1.51 1.62
N MET A 121 -1.07 -2.43 1.16
CA MET A 121 -0.31 -2.28 -0.08
C MET A 121 -1.12 -2.60 -1.33
N TYR A 122 -2.28 -3.24 -1.16
CA TYR A 122 -3.11 -3.80 -2.22
C TYR A 122 -4.58 -3.38 -2.05
N PRO A 123 -4.87 -2.07 -2.11
CA PRO A 123 -6.22 -1.58 -1.98
C PRO A 123 -7.12 -2.19 -3.08
N SER A 124 -8.34 -2.52 -2.69
CA SER A 124 -9.38 -2.96 -3.63
C SER A 124 -9.79 -1.82 -4.56
N GLU A 125 -10.47 -2.12 -5.67
CA GLU A 125 -10.95 -1.08 -6.58
C GLU A 125 -11.89 -0.06 -5.92
N PRO A 126 -12.87 -0.46 -5.08
CA PRO A 126 -13.68 0.49 -4.32
C PRO A 126 -12.84 1.42 -3.44
N TRP A 127 -11.78 0.92 -2.81
CA TRP A 127 -10.91 1.73 -1.95
C TRP A 127 -10.05 2.70 -2.77
N LEU A 128 -9.55 2.27 -3.93
CA LEU A 128 -8.87 3.15 -4.88
C LEU A 128 -9.78 4.29 -5.36
N VAL A 129 -11.05 3.99 -5.61
CA VAL A 129 -12.08 4.98 -5.98
C VAL A 129 -12.33 5.98 -4.85
N LEU A 130 -12.48 5.52 -3.62
CA LEU A 130 -12.64 6.39 -2.45
C LEU A 130 -11.43 7.32 -2.27
N MET A 131 -10.21 6.78 -2.41
CA MET A 131 -8.97 7.59 -2.38
C MET A 131 -8.92 8.64 -3.48
N ALA A 132 -9.32 8.30 -4.71
CA ALA A 132 -9.38 9.24 -5.82
C ALA A 132 -10.31 10.43 -5.51
N ILE A 133 -11.49 10.15 -4.94
CA ILE A 133 -12.47 11.17 -4.55
C ILE A 133 -11.93 12.06 -3.43
N VAL A 134 -11.47 11.46 -2.32
CA VAL A 134 -11.03 12.22 -1.12
C VAL A 134 -9.79 13.06 -1.42
N LEU A 135 -8.85 12.56 -2.23
CA LEU A 135 -7.63 13.26 -2.57
C LEU A 135 -7.79 14.20 -3.78
N HIS A 136 -8.95 14.19 -4.44
CA HIS A 136 -9.19 14.91 -5.70
C HIS A 136 -8.13 14.61 -6.76
N ARG A 137 -7.82 13.32 -6.96
CA ARG A 137 -6.85 12.84 -7.96
C ARG A 137 -7.49 11.78 -8.84
N SER A 138 -7.05 11.68 -10.08
CA SER A 138 -7.60 10.67 -10.99
C SER A 138 -7.30 9.26 -10.48
N LEU A 139 -8.24 8.34 -10.72
CA LEU A 139 -8.10 6.94 -10.34
C LEU A 139 -6.82 6.31 -10.91
N ARG A 140 -6.42 6.71 -12.13
CA ARG A 140 -5.19 6.27 -12.80
C ARG A 140 -3.95 6.69 -12.00
N GLN A 141 -3.89 7.92 -11.51
CA GLN A 141 -2.76 8.42 -10.71
C GLN A 141 -2.61 7.62 -9.41
N ILE A 142 -3.71 7.35 -8.71
CA ILE A 142 -3.69 6.55 -7.48
C ILE A 142 -3.23 5.12 -7.77
N LYS A 143 -3.78 4.46 -8.81
CA LYS A 143 -3.36 3.11 -9.24
C LYS A 143 -1.85 3.06 -9.55
N ASN A 144 -1.35 4.03 -10.31
CA ASN A 144 0.06 4.13 -10.68
C ASN A 144 0.95 4.34 -9.46
N TRP A 145 0.54 5.22 -8.53
CA TRP A 145 1.29 5.48 -7.30
C TRP A 145 1.47 4.19 -6.49
N PHE A 146 0.40 3.46 -6.19
CA PHE A 146 0.49 2.18 -5.47
C PHE A 146 1.30 1.12 -6.22
N SER A 147 1.25 1.11 -7.56
CA SER A 147 2.07 0.21 -8.37
C SER A 147 3.56 0.52 -8.20
N ASN A 148 3.95 1.78 -8.35
CA ASN A 148 5.32 2.24 -8.21
C ASN A 148 5.83 2.02 -6.78
N GLU A 149 4.99 2.29 -5.78
CA GLU A 149 5.37 2.16 -4.38
C GLU A 149 5.67 0.69 -4.02
N ARG A 150 4.90 -0.27 -4.53
CA ARG A 150 5.21 -1.71 -4.38
C ARG A 150 6.47 -2.16 -5.10
N GLN A 151 6.81 -1.53 -6.22
CA GLN A 151 8.04 -1.87 -6.96
C GLN A 151 9.29 -1.40 -6.21
N LYS A 152 9.20 -0.22 -5.56
CA LYS A 152 10.24 0.34 -4.69
C LYS A 152 10.34 -0.43 -3.37
N ASN A 153 9.21 -0.65 -2.72
CA ASN A 153 9.10 -1.28 -1.41
C ASN A 153 8.51 -2.68 -1.56
N ARG A 154 9.38 -3.66 -1.84
CA ARG A 154 8.99 -5.06 -2.11
C ARG A 154 8.67 -5.87 -0.85
N TRP A 155 8.81 -5.27 0.32
CA TRP A 155 8.68 -5.95 1.61
C TRP A 155 7.45 -5.46 2.36
N GLY A 156 6.90 -6.34 3.17
CA GLY A 156 5.72 -6.04 3.97
C GLY A 156 4.90 -7.26 4.26
N GLU A 157 4.63 -7.49 5.55
CA GLU A 157 3.67 -8.49 5.96
C GLU A 157 2.25 -8.04 5.57
N VAL A 158 1.45 -9.00 5.12
CA VAL A 158 0.06 -8.79 4.71
C VAL A 158 -0.80 -9.92 5.24
N VAL A 159 -1.83 -9.57 5.98
CA VAL A 159 -2.87 -10.48 6.48
C VAL A 159 -4.05 -10.46 5.50
N SER A 160 -4.47 -11.64 5.05
CA SER A 160 -5.65 -11.76 4.17
C SER A 160 -6.92 -11.90 4.99
N THR A 161 -7.83 -10.94 4.86
CA THR A 161 -9.14 -10.93 5.51
C THR A 161 -10.26 -10.93 4.47
N HIS A 162 -11.52 -10.97 4.91
CA HIS A 162 -12.67 -10.84 4.02
C HIS A 162 -13.60 -9.74 4.53
N THR A 163 -14.20 -8.99 3.61
CA THR A 163 -15.32 -8.10 3.95
C THR A 163 -16.56 -8.91 4.30
N ASP A 164 -17.58 -8.23 4.85
CA ASP A 164 -18.92 -8.79 5.07
C ASP A 164 -19.58 -9.30 3.77
N PHE A 165 -19.05 -8.92 2.62
CA PHE A 165 -19.51 -9.32 1.29
C PHE A 165 -18.67 -10.46 0.68
N GLY A 166 -17.75 -11.04 1.46
CA GLY A 166 -16.89 -12.13 1.03
C GLY A 166 -15.76 -11.71 0.08
N GLU A 167 -15.49 -10.41 -0.07
CA GLU A 167 -14.38 -9.93 -0.88
C GLU A 167 -13.08 -10.04 -0.09
N ARG A 168 -12.04 -10.59 -0.72
CA ARG A 168 -10.75 -10.75 -0.05
C ARG A 168 -10.03 -9.41 0.02
N LEU A 169 -9.72 -8.97 1.24
CA LEU A 169 -8.86 -7.84 1.52
C LEU A 169 -7.46 -8.31 1.92
N ARG A 170 -6.47 -7.46 1.67
CA ARG A 170 -5.06 -7.68 2.01
C ARG A 170 -4.63 -6.52 2.88
N LEU A 171 -4.59 -6.71 4.19
CA LEU A 171 -4.35 -5.65 5.16
C LEU A 171 -2.97 -5.78 5.81
N ARG A 172 -2.46 -4.68 6.34
CA ARG A 172 -1.30 -4.66 7.23
C ARG A 172 -1.71 -5.18 8.62
N PRO A 173 -0.79 -5.79 9.38
CA PRO A 173 -1.07 -6.22 10.76
C PRO A 173 -1.66 -5.10 11.64
N SER A 174 -1.11 -3.89 11.54
CA SER A 174 -1.60 -2.69 12.23
C SER A 174 -3.08 -2.38 11.96
N ALA A 175 -3.55 -2.59 10.73
CA ALA A 175 -4.95 -2.38 10.39
C ALA A 175 -5.87 -3.46 10.95
N THR A 176 -5.38 -4.69 11.08
CA THR A 176 -6.15 -5.76 11.73
C THR A 176 -6.26 -5.56 13.24
N GLU A 177 -5.24 -4.98 13.88
CA GLU A 177 -5.30 -4.62 15.31
C GLU A 177 -6.28 -3.48 15.59
N LEU A 178 -6.46 -2.57 14.63
CA LEU A 178 -7.42 -1.47 14.73
C LEU A 178 -8.87 -1.96 14.57
N CYS A 179 -9.11 -2.85 13.59
CA CYS A 179 -10.43 -3.40 13.32
C CYS A 179 -10.35 -4.73 12.57
N ASP A 180 -11.09 -5.72 13.04
CA ASP A 180 -11.19 -7.04 12.38
C ASP A 180 -12.05 -6.99 11.11
N GLN A 181 -13.02 -6.07 11.05
CA GLN A 181 -14.04 -5.99 9.99
C GLN A 181 -13.94 -4.68 9.21
N TRP A 182 -13.18 -4.73 8.12
CA TRP A 182 -13.04 -3.59 7.22
C TRP A 182 -14.14 -3.60 6.16
N SER A 183 -14.91 -2.51 6.10
CA SER A 183 -15.90 -2.23 5.06
C SER A 183 -15.50 -1.00 4.25
N ASP A 184 -16.14 -0.79 3.09
CA ASP A 184 -15.89 0.42 2.28
C ASP A 184 -16.21 1.71 3.05
N ALA A 185 -17.29 1.69 3.86
CA ALA A 185 -17.68 2.84 4.66
C ALA A 185 -16.69 3.13 5.79
N PHE A 186 -16.24 2.08 6.49
CA PHE A 186 -15.23 2.24 7.54
C PHE A 186 -13.90 2.74 6.98
N PHE A 187 -13.48 2.20 5.83
CA PHE A 187 -12.28 2.69 5.14
C PHE A 187 -12.41 4.17 4.72
N GLU A 188 -13.58 4.58 4.20
CA GLU A 188 -13.86 5.98 3.86
C GLU A 188 -13.73 6.91 5.07
N GLU A 189 -14.28 6.53 6.23
CA GLU A 189 -14.17 7.29 7.48
C GLU A 189 -12.71 7.43 7.94
N VAL A 190 -11.96 6.32 8.00
CA VAL A 190 -10.53 6.33 8.36
C VAL A 190 -9.76 7.25 7.43
N LEU A 191 -10.01 7.15 6.11
CA LEU A 191 -9.35 7.96 5.11
C LEU A 191 -9.66 9.46 5.28
N MET A 192 -10.91 9.83 5.56
CA MET A 192 -11.29 11.22 5.84
C MET A 192 -10.60 11.76 7.09
N ILE A 193 -10.53 10.96 8.18
CA ILE A 193 -9.83 11.34 9.42
C ILE A 193 -8.35 11.57 9.15
N VAL A 194 -7.68 10.64 8.46
CA VAL A 194 -6.26 10.77 8.09
C VAL A 194 -6.03 12.02 7.24
N ASN A 195 -6.86 12.25 6.23
CA ASN A 195 -6.75 13.43 5.37
C ASN A 195 -6.91 14.74 6.15
N PHE A 196 -7.91 14.81 7.03
CA PHE A 196 -8.15 15.98 7.87
C PHE A 196 -6.98 16.25 8.84
N ARG A 197 -6.50 15.21 9.54
CA ARG A 197 -5.36 15.32 10.47
C ARG A 197 -4.10 15.80 9.75
N THR A 198 -3.85 15.26 8.56
CA THR A 198 -2.71 15.65 7.72
C THR A 198 -2.81 17.11 7.29
N ALA A 199 -3.98 17.55 6.82
CA ALA A 199 -4.22 18.94 6.43
C ALA A 199 -3.97 19.89 7.61
N ARG A 200 -4.49 19.53 8.79
CA ARG A 200 -4.30 20.32 10.02
C ARG A 200 -2.85 20.41 10.44
N ARG A 201 -2.11 19.29 10.42
CA ARG A 201 -0.68 19.26 10.74
C ARG A 201 0.12 20.19 9.82
N ILE A 202 -0.06 20.09 8.51
CA ILE A 202 0.65 20.91 7.54
C ILE A 202 0.31 22.40 7.70
N GLN A 203 -0.96 22.73 7.95
CA GLN A 203 -1.36 24.12 8.24
C GLN A 203 -0.67 24.67 9.49
N TRP A 204 -0.60 23.86 10.54
CA TRP A 204 0.06 24.22 11.79
C TRP A 204 1.57 24.44 11.60
N GLU A 205 2.26 23.54 10.91
CA GLU A 205 3.69 23.65 10.61
C GLU A 205 4.01 24.90 9.76
N ARG A 206 3.13 25.23 8.80
CA ARG A 206 3.26 26.46 8.01
C ARG A 206 3.11 27.72 8.87
N ALA A 207 2.15 27.73 9.80
CA ALA A 207 1.96 28.86 10.70
C ALA A 207 3.17 29.07 11.63
N GLN A 208 3.78 27.99 12.12
CA GLN A 208 4.99 28.09 12.96
C GLN A 208 6.19 28.60 12.17
N SER A 209 6.40 28.11 10.95
CA SER A 209 7.48 28.57 10.05
C SER A 209 7.34 30.05 9.71
N THR A 210 6.11 30.57 9.58
CA THR A 210 5.90 32.01 9.37
C THR A 210 6.14 32.83 10.64
N SER A 211 5.84 32.27 11.82
CA SER A 211 6.03 32.98 13.09
C SER A 211 7.50 33.15 13.47
N SER A 212 8.36 32.18 13.16
CA SER A 212 9.80 32.25 13.45
C SER A 212 10.56 33.21 12.53
N PHE A 213 10.05 33.44 11.31
CA PHE A 213 10.66 34.39 10.37
C PHE A 213 10.41 35.85 10.78
N VAL A 214 9.24 36.16 11.34
CA VAL A 214 8.88 37.53 11.77
C VAL A 214 9.66 37.97 13.00
N THR A 215 9.99 37.07 13.92
CA THR A 215 10.80 37.39 15.11
C THR A 215 12.25 37.69 14.77
N ILE A 216 12.86 37.01 13.79
CA ILE A 216 14.26 37.27 13.39
C ILE A 216 14.41 38.67 12.77
N THR A 217 13.40 39.16 12.06
CA THR A 217 13.44 40.52 11.49
C THR A 217 13.30 41.64 12.52
N HIS A 218 12.82 41.35 13.73
CA HIS A 218 12.62 42.36 14.78
C HIS A 218 13.79 42.48 15.76
N GLU A 219 14.82 41.62 15.68
CA GLU A 219 16.05 41.70 16.49
C GLU A 219 17.25 42.33 15.75
N ILE A 220 17.09 42.75 14.49
CA ILE A 220 18.17 43.33 13.65
C ILE A 220 17.96 44.85 13.40
N LEU A 221 17.02 45.49 14.10
CA LEU A 221 16.81 46.95 14.08
C LEU A 221 16.93 47.52 15.50
#